data_AF-A0A2V7VPU4-F1
#
_entry.id   AF-A0A2V7VPU4-F1
#
_cell.length_a   1.000
_cell.length_b   1.000
_cell.length_c   1.000
_cell.angle_alpha   90.00
_cell.angle_beta   90.00
_cell.angle_gamma   90.00
#
_symmetry.space_group_name_H-M   'P 1'
#
loop_
_entity.id
_entity.type
_entity.pdbx_description
1 polymer ?
#
loop_
_entity_poly.entity_id
_entity_poly.type
_entity_poly.pdbx_seq_one_letter_code
_entity_poly.pdbx_strand_id
1 'polypeptide(L)'
;MSSHARLRVDPGRPFIHPAFDYLLIGGGLSLLVIAWLVFDRSPSLRLWLQTHLWTLVLLSNSAHFAGSTVRLYTKPGSFRDLPFLTMGLPLASLAVLTLAIAWPGGLGRHLQSLYLTWSPYHYAAQAYGLAVMYCYRSGSTWTDADKRWLRLACFVPFLHVFLAVGGAGIEWLVPAAVLRQPAAEAARSGASDALRVLSFLMPALIFLHHQREGQSRLPLISLLIVLSNSVWLVGLAYTTSLTIAVITIFHGLQYLAILTIFHVKERVRAPEGARPWWSHALAFYLACLALGYVLFQVWPYAYVLLGFGFAESVLLVIAAINVHHFVVDAFIWRLRKDSNYAVVSAQPAVS
;
A
#
# COMPACT_ATOMS: atom_id res chain seq x y z
N MET A 1 47.88 -4.26 -0.04
CA MET A 1 47.09 -3.99 -1.26
C MET A 1 45.62 -3.95 -0.88
N SER A 2 45.05 -2.76 -0.75
CA SER A 2 43.62 -2.57 -0.45
C SER A 2 42.81 -2.93 -1.68
N SER A 3 42.18 -4.11 -1.69
CA SER A 3 41.15 -4.44 -2.67
C SER A 3 40.03 -3.41 -2.53
N HIS A 4 39.92 -2.48 -3.47
CA HIS A 4 38.75 -1.61 -3.56
C HIS A 4 37.55 -2.51 -3.86
N ALA A 5 36.78 -2.82 -2.82
CA ALA A 5 35.55 -3.61 -2.92
C ALA A 5 34.65 -2.98 -4.00
N ARG A 6 34.49 -3.65 -5.15
CA ARG A 6 33.62 -3.16 -6.21
C ARG A 6 32.19 -3.33 -5.76
N LEU A 7 31.46 -2.22 -5.62
CA LEU A 7 30.01 -2.24 -5.44
C LEU A 7 29.39 -2.96 -6.64
N ARG A 8 28.80 -4.13 -6.41
CA ARG A 8 28.06 -4.88 -7.43
C ARG A 8 26.57 -4.71 -7.16
N VAL A 9 25.94 -3.85 -7.94
CA VAL A 9 24.49 -3.60 -7.86
C VAL A 9 23.73 -4.84 -8.37
N ASP A 10 22.84 -5.37 -7.53
CA ASP A 10 21.88 -6.39 -7.94
C ASP A 10 20.57 -5.72 -8.39
N PRO A 11 20.18 -5.81 -9.67
CA PRO A 11 18.90 -5.27 -10.13
C PRO A 11 17.68 -6.00 -9.54
N GLY A 12 17.85 -7.21 -8.99
CA GLY A 12 16.77 -8.05 -8.52
C GLY A 12 16.07 -8.83 -9.63
N ARG A 13 15.48 -9.97 -9.25
CA ARG A 13 14.81 -10.86 -10.19
C ARG A 13 13.34 -10.46 -10.39
N PRO A 14 12.90 -10.12 -11.63
CA PRO A 14 11.54 -9.66 -11.89
C PRO A 14 10.51 -10.80 -11.76
N PHE A 15 9.27 -10.46 -11.43
CA PHE A 15 8.11 -11.35 -11.47
C PHE A 15 7.59 -11.55 -12.89
N ILE A 16 7.53 -10.47 -13.69
CA ILE A 16 7.09 -10.50 -15.09
C ILE A 16 8.23 -10.04 -16.00
N HIS A 17 8.63 -8.78 -15.91
CA HIS A 17 9.65 -8.18 -16.78
C HIS A 17 10.28 -6.98 -16.05
N PRO A 18 11.61 -6.71 -16.17
CA PRO A 18 12.25 -5.62 -15.44
C PRO A 18 11.54 -4.27 -15.57
N ALA A 19 11.14 -3.88 -16.79
CA ALA A 19 10.44 -2.61 -17.00
C ALA A 19 9.08 -2.56 -16.27
N PHE A 20 8.30 -3.63 -16.32
CA PHE A 20 7.01 -3.71 -15.63
C PHE A 20 7.19 -3.64 -14.12
N ASP A 21 8.10 -4.45 -13.60
CA ASP A 21 8.40 -4.54 -12.18
C ASP A 21 8.93 -3.21 -11.64
N TYR A 22 9.87 -2.54 -12.31
CA TYR A 22 10.43 -1.26 -11.85
C TYR A 22 9.43 -0.09 -11.96
N LEU A 23 8.71 0.00 -13.08
CA LEU A 23 7.78 1.11 -13.31
C LEU A 23 6.54 0.98 -12.45
N LEU A 24 5.94 -0.22 -12.39
CA LEU A 24 4.68 -0.43 -11.69
C LEU A 24 4.91 -0.84 -10.24
N ILE A 25 5.51 -2.00 -9.99
CA ILE A 25 5.67 -2.57 -8.63
C ILE A 25 6.70 -1.76 -7.81
N GLY A 26 7.78 -1.32 -8.45
CA GLY A 26 8.83 -0.50 -7.86
C GLY A 26 8.36 0.91 -7.50
N GLY A 27 7.30 1.39 -8.17
CA GLY A 27 6.82 2.77 -8.04
C GLY A 27 7.52 3.77 -8.96
N GLY A 28 8.39 3.33 -9.88
CA GLY A 28 9.13 4.23 -10.77
C GLY A 28 8.24 5.14 -11.62
N LEU A 29 7.12 4.62 -12.15
CA LEU A 29 6.15 5.42 -12.91
C LEU A 29 5.53 6.52 -12.04
N SER A 30 5.23 6.21 -10.77
CA SER A 30 4.70 7.20 -9.84
C SER A 30 5.67 8.37 -9.64
N LEU A 31 6.97 8.08 -9.52
CA LEU A 31 8.00 9.09 -9.33
C LEU A 31 8.12 9.99 -10.57
N LEU A 32 8.04 9.42 -11.76
CA LEU A 32 8.04 10.18 -13.02
C LEU A 32 6.82 11.11 -13.10
N VAL A 33 5.62 10.59 -12.81
CA VAL A 33 4.39 11.39 -12.81
C VAL A 33 4.44 12.49 -11.75
N ILE A 34 4.90 12.18 -10.53
CA ILE A 34 5.05 13.15 -9.45
C ILE A 34 6.05 14.24 -9.83
N ALA A 35 7.22 13.87 -10.33
CA ALA A 35 8.22 14.84 -10.78
C ALA A 35 7.63 15.76 -11.86
N TRP A 36 6.92 15.19 -12.83
CA TRP A 36 6.25 15.97 -13.88
C TRP A 36 5.24 16.97 -13.33
N LEU A 37 4.42 16.56 -12.35
CA LEU A 37 3.42 17.42 -11.72
C LEU A 37 4.04 18.51 -10.85
N VAL A 38 5.08 18.18 -10.07
CA VAL A 38 5.75 19.13 -9.15
C VAL A 38 6.52 20.19 -9.92
N PHE A 39 7.18 19.83 -11.02
CA PHE A 39 7.89 20.79 -11.88
C PHE A 39 6.96 21.56 -12.82
N ASP A 40 5.64 21.44 -12.61
CA ASP A 40 4.55 22.09 -13.34
C ASP A 40 4.73 22.09 -14.87
N ARG A 41 5.31 21.02 -15.40
CA ARG A 41 5.69 20.94 -16.81
C ARG A 41 4.48 20.78 -17.74
N SER A 42 3.26 20.67 -17.20
CA SER A 42 2.03 20.53 -17.98
C SER A 42 0.77 20.80 -17.14
N PRO A 43 0.16 21.99 -17.25
CA PRO A 43 -1.18 22.24 -16.73
C PRO A 43 -2.24 21.31 -17.32
N SER A 44 -2.07 20.87 -18.58
CA SER A 44 -2.99 19.94 -19.25
C SER A 44 -3.00 18.55 -18.60
N LEU A 45 -1.85 18.02 -18.17
CA LEU A 45 -1.81 16.75 -17.42
C LEU A 45 -2.54 16.88 -16.08
N ARG A 46 -2.34 17.99 -15.35
CA ARG A 46 -3.00 18.25 -14.08
C ARG A 46 -4.52 18.29 -14.25
N LEU A 47 -5.00 19.03 -15.24
CA LEU A 47 -6.42 19.10 -15.57
C LEU A 47 -6.97 17.73 -15.98
N TRP A 48 -6.24 16.99 -16.83
CA TRP A 48 -6.66 15.65 -17.25
C TRP A 48 -6.81 14.69 -16.07
N LEU A 49 -5.83 14.67 -15.14
CA LEU A 49 -5.88 13.85 -13.93
C LEU A 49 -7.06 14.24 -13.02
N GLN A 50 -7.34 15.54 -12.87
CA GLN A 50 -8.48 16.02 -12.09
C GLN A 50 -9.81 15.60 -12.72
N THR A 51 -9.96 15.75 -14.03
CA THR A 51 -11.17 15.38 -14.77
C THR A 51 -11.45 13.87 -14.70
N HIS A 52 -10.40 13.04 -14.75
CA HIS A 52 -10.53 11.58 -14.77
C HIS A 52 -10.27 10.92 -13.41
N LEU A 53 -10.18 11.71 -12.34
CA LEU A 53 -9.73 11.23 -11.03
C LEU A 53 -10.53 10.03 -10.54
N TRP A 54 -11.85 10.12 -10.60
CA TRP A 54 -12.75 9.06 -10.15
C TRP A 54 -12.61 7.78 -10.97
N THR A 55 -12.43 7.90 -12.29
CA THR A 55 -12.18 6.76 -13.17
C THR A 55 -10.85 6.11 -12.83
N LEU A 56 -9.80 6.90 -12.63
CA LEU A 56 -8.47 6.39 -12.27
C LEU A 56 -8.50 5.71 -10.91
N VAL A 57 -9.15 6.31 -9.91
CA VAL A 57 -9.34 5.72 -8.58
C VAL A 57 -10.13 4.43 -8.66
N LEU A 58 -11.19 4.36 -9.48
CA LEU A 58 -11.98 3.14 -9.66
C LEU A 58 -11.14 2.01 -10.28
N LEU A 59 -10.44 2.30 -11.38
CA LEU A 59 -9.66 1.32 -12.13
C LEU A 59 -8.38 0.85 -11.41
N SER A 60 -7.92 1.62 -10.42
CA SER A 60 -6.74 1.29 -9.61
C SER A 60 -7.13 0.95 -8.18
N ASN A 61 -7.34 1.97 -7.36
CA ASN A 61 -7.49 1.89 -5.92
C ASN A 61 -8.75 1.12 -5.48
N SER A 62 -9.93 1.40 -6.04
CA SER A 62 -11.16 0.67 -5.71
C SER A 62 -11.08 -0.81 -6.12
N ALA A 63 -10.53 -1.10 -7.30
CA ALA A 63 -10.26 -2.47 -7.74
C ALA A 63 -9.23 -3.16 -6.82
N HIS A 64 -8.20 -2.45 -6.38
CA HIS A 64 -7.22 -2.94 -5.41
C HIS A 64 -7.87 -3.33 -4.07
N PHE A 65 -8.69 -2.45 -3.49
CA PHE A 65 -9.40 -2.74 -2.24
C PHE A 65 -10.25 -4.00 -2.35
N ALA A 66 -11.01 -4.09 -3.45
CA ALA A 66 -11.82 -5.27 -3.75
C ALA A 66 -10.96 -6.52 -3.99
N GLY A 67 -9.75 -6.37 -4.54
CA GLY A 67 -8.86 -7.48 -4.86
C GLY A 67 -8.46 -8.31 -3.65
N SER A 68 -8.28 -7.70 -2.49
CA SER A 68 -8.02 -8.43 -1.24
C SER A 68 -9.19 -9.31 -0.84
N THR A 69 -10.41 -8.79 -0.97
CA THR A 69 -11.65 -9.52 -0.71
C THR A 69 -11.83 -10.64 -1.74
N VAL A 70 -11.76 -10.33 -3.04
CA VAL A 70 -11.87 -11.36 -4.10
C VAL A 70 -10.84 -12.45 -3.87
N ARG A 71 -9.60 -12.12 -3.52
CA ARG A 71 -8.57 -13.11 -3.21
C ARG A 71 -8.89 -13.92 -1.96
N LEU A 72 -9.29 -13.29 -0.87
CA LEU A 72 -9.65 -13.96 0.37
C LEU A 72 -10.74 -15.01 0.14
N TYR A 73 -11.78 -14.66 -0.62
CA TYR A 73 -12.94 -15.53 -0.83
C TYR A 73 -12.73 -16.57 -1.93
N THR A 74 -11.83 -16.32 -2.89
CA THR A 74 -11.52 -17.28 -3.96
C THR A 74 -10.43 -18.28 -3.60
N LYS A 75 -9.73 -18.08 -2.47
CA LYS A 75 -8.75 -19.04 -1.93
C LYS A 75 -9.48 -20.26 -1.34
N PRO A 76 -9.17 -21.50 -1.80
CA PRO A 76 -9.78 -22.71 -1.26
C PRO A 76 -9.58 -22.82 0.27
N GLY A 77 -10.62 -23.24 0.99
CA GLY A 77 -10.58 -23.43 2.44
C GLY A 77 -10.65 -22.15 3.29
N SER A 78 -10.61 -20.96 2.68
CA SER A 78 -10.55 -19.69 3.41
C SER A 78 -11.71 -19.49 4.40
N PHE A 79 -12.94 -19.86 4.03
CA PHE A 79 -14.10 -19.79 4.93
C PHE A 79 -13.96 -20.63 6.19
N ARG A 80 -13.34 -21.81 6.09
CA ARG A 80 -13.12 -22.71 7.21
C ARG A 80 -11.94 -22.26 8.06
N ASP A 81 -10.87 -21.84 7.42
CA ASP A 81 -9.60 -21.56 8.09
C ASP A 81 -9.55 -20.14 8.69
N LEU A 82 -10.38 -19.21 8.16
CA LEU A 82 -10.43 -17.80 8.57
C LEU A 82 -11.88 -17.27 8.74
N PRO A 83 -12.74 -17.94 9.53
CA PRO A 83 -14.18 -17.62 9.60
C PRO A 83 -14.45 -16.20 10.12
N PHE A 84 -13.63 -15.70 11.04
CA PHE A 84 -13.75 -14.32 11.48
C PHE A 84 -13.47 -13.34 10.33
N LEU A 85 -12.45 -13.57 9.50
CA LEU A 85 -12.15 -12.64 8.39
C LEU A 85 -13.18 -12.70 7.27
N THR A 86 -13.74 -13.88 6.98
CA THR A 86 -14.71 -14.07 5.89
C THR A 86 -16.15 -13.79 6.30
N MET A 87 -16.48 -13.77 7.59
CA MET A 87 -17.87 -13.55 8.03
C MET A 87 -17.97 -12.53 9.16
N GLY A 88 -17.20 -12.72 10.24
CA GLY A 88 -17.30 -11.87 11.43
C GLY A 88 -16.89 -10.42 11.18
N LEU A 89 -15.75 -10.21 10.51
CA LEU A 89 -15.17 -8.91 10.23
C LEU A 89 -16.05 -8.08 9.27
N PRO A 90 -16.57 -8.60 8.14
CA PRO A 90 -17.53 -7.87 7.32
C PRO A 90 -18.76 -7.40 8.11
N LEU A 91 -19.34 -8.26 8.96
CA LEU A 91 -20.51 -7.90 9.78
C LEU A 91 -20.17 -6.86 10.83
N ALA A 92 -19.02 -7.00 11.51
CA ALA A 92 -18.54 -6.02 12.47
C ALA A 92 -18.23 -4.66 11.80
N SER A 93 -17.60 -4.68 10.63
CA SER A 93 -17.35 -3.48 9.82
C SER A 93 -18.66 -2.79 9.43
N LEU A 94 -19.69 -3.56 9.04
CA LEU A 94 -21.00 -3.03 8.71
C LEU A 94 -21.67 -2.39 9.94
N ALA A 95 -21.66 -3.07 11.09
CA ALA A 95 -22.23 -2.53 12.33
C ALA A 95 -21.54 -1.24 12.77
N VAL A 96 -20.20 -1.21 12.77
CA VAL A 96 -19.40 -0.02 13.09
C VAL A 96 -19.70 1.11 12.10
N LEU A 97 -19.79 0.82 10.81
CA LEU A 97 -20.14 1.78 9.78
C LEU A 97 -21.54 2.40 10.01
N THR A 98 -22.55 1.57 10.26
CA THR A 98 -23.92 2.05 10.52
C THR A 98 -23.95 2.95 11.74
N LEU A 99 -23.30 2.56 12.84
CA LEU A 99 -23.19 3.37 14.06
C LEU A 99 -22.42 4.67 13.82
N ALA A 100 -21.36 4.62 13.01
CA ALA A 100 -20.55 5.80 12.66
C ALA A 100 -21.35 6.82 11.84
N ILE A 101 -22.16 6.36 10.88
CA ILE A 101 -23.05 7.20 10.08
C ILE A 101 -24.19 7.76 10.93
N ALA A 102 -24.73 6.98 11.87
CA ALA A 102 -25.76 7.44 12.79
C ALA A 102 -25.23 8.46 13.82
N TRP A 103 -23.93 8.43 14.14
CA TRP A 103 -23.28 9.38 15.05
C TRP A 103 -21.97 9.96 14.47
N PRO A 104 -22.07 10.85 13.45
CA PRO A 104 -20.90 11.34 12.72
C PRO A 104 -19.92 12.12 13.60
N GLY A 105 -20.44 12.98 14.49
CA GLY A 105 -19.63 13.80 15.40
C GLY A 105 -18.91 13.03 16.50
N GLY A 106 -19.35 11.80 16.80
CA GLY A 106 -18.70 10.90 17.75
C GLY A 106 -17.94 9.80 17.04
N LEU A 107 -18.58 8.64 16.82
CA LEU A 107 -17.91 7.48 16.24
C LEU A 107 -17.41 7.75 14.81
N GLY A 108 -18.17 8.50 13.99
CA GLY A 108 -17.79 8.82 12.62
C GLY A 108 -16.43 9.52 12.50
N ARG A 109 -16.19 10.58 13.28
CA ARG A 109 -14.90 11.27 13.28
C ARG A 109 -13.74 10.34 13.68
N HIS A 110 -13.96 9.43 14.63
CA HIS A 110 -12.90 8.51 15.07
C HIS A 110 -12.61 7.45 14.01
N LEU A 111 -13.63 6.97 13.29
CA LEU A 111 -13.44 6.07 12.15
C LEU A 111 -12.67 6.75 11.01
N GLN A 112 -12.99 8.01 10.70
CA GLN A 112 -12.27 8.78 9.69
C GLN A 112 -10.81 9.05 10.09
N SER A 113 -10.55 9.48 11.33
CA SER A 113 -9.19 9.69 11.82
C SER A 113 -8.40 8.39 11.89
N LEU A 114 -9.03 7.27 12.29
CA LEU A 114 -8.44 5.93 12.24
C LEU A 114 -8.00 5.59 10.82
N TYR A 115 -8.90 5.73 9.84
CA TYR A 115 -8.59 5.52 8.42
C TYR A 115 -7.39 6.36 7.99
N LEU A 116 -7.45 7.69 8.16
CA LEU A 116 -6.39 8.60 7.72
C LEU A 116 -5.05 8.35 8.44
N THR A 117 -5.09 7.89 9.69
CA THR A 117 -3.89 7.53 10.46
C THR A 117 -3.28 6.21 9.98
N TRP A 118 -4.11 5.24 9.62
CA TRP A 118 -3.68 3.89 9.28
C TRP A 118 -3.27 3.76 7.80
N SER A 119 -3.79 4.58 6.88
CA SER A 119 -3.38 4.51 5.46
C SER A 119 -1.87 4.64 5.25
N PRO A 120 -1.16 5.63 5.83
CA PRO A 120 0.29 5.72 5.66
C PRO A 120 1.04 4.56 6.34
N TYR A 121 0.52 4.03 7.45
CA TYR A 121 1.05 2.81 8.08
C TYR A 121 0.93 1.61 7.13
N HIS A 122 -0.22 1.48 6.47
CA HIS A 122 -0.49 0.40 5.53
C HIS A 122 0.45 0.49 4.32
N TYR A 123 0.69 1.69 3.79
CA TYR A 123 1.63 1.90 2.68
C TYR A 123 3.05 1.50 3.06
N ALA A 124 3.50 1.88 4.26
CA ALA A 124 4.79 1.45 4.80
C ALA A 124 4.89 -0.07 4.98
N ALA A 125 3.83 -0.72 5.46
CA ALA A 125 3.77 -2.17 5.61
C ALA A 125 3.84 -2.89 4.26
N GLN A 126 3.13 -2.40 3.24
CA GLN A 126 3.20 -2.92 1.87
C GLN A 126 4.61 -2.75 1.29
N ALA A 127 5.20 -1.56 1.40
CA ALA A 127 6.55 -1.29 0.90
C ALA A 127 7.58 -2.27 1.50
N TYR A 128 7.48 -2.52 2.82
CA TYR A 128 8.28 -3.53 3.49
C TYR A 128 8.03 -4.94 2.94
N GLY A 129 6.77 -5.35 2.82
CA GLY A 129 6.40 -6.66 2.29
C GLY A 129 6.95 -6.91 0.88
N LEU A 130 6.77 -5.95 -0.02
CA LEU A 130 7.26 -6.02 -1.39
C LEU A 130 8.79 -6.04 -1.46
N ALA A 131 9.48 -5.17 -0.71
CA ALA A 131 10.94 -5.15 -0.65
C ALA A 131 11.50 -6.51 -0.18
N VAL A 132 10.90 -7.09 0.87
CA VAL A 132 11.28 -8.43 1.36
C VAL A 132 10.98 -9.52 0.33
N MET A 133 9.84 -9.46 -0.38
CA MET A 133 9.53 -10.40 -1.45
C MET A 133 10.59 -10.38 -2.56
N TYR A 134 11.06 -9.20 -2.98
CA TYR A 134 12.13 -9.11 -3.98
C TYR A 134 13.49 -9.55 -3.45
N CYS A 135 13.80 -9.33 -2.17
CA CYS A 135 14.99 -9.90 -1.54
C CYS A 135 14.96 -11.43 -1.64
N TYR A 136 13.88 -12.07 -1.20
CA TYR A 136 13.72 -13.52 -1.28
C TYR A 136 13.75 -14.03 -2.72
N ARG A 137 13.04 -13.36 -3.61
CA ARG A 137 12.99 -13.71 -5.03
C ARG A 137 14.36 -13.64 -5.70
N SER A 138 15.20 -12.71 -5.28
CA SER A 138 16.56 -12.54 -5.80
C SER A 138 17.59 -13.47 -5.13
N GLY A 139 17.15 -14.30 -4.18
CA GLY A 139 17.99 -15.27 -3.48
C GLY A 139 18.74 -14.70 -2.27
N SER A 140 18.39 -13.50 -1.82
CA SER A 140 19.05 -12.87 -0.67
C SER A 140 18.63 -13.57 0.64
N THR A 141 19.61 -14.03 1.40
CA THR A 141 19.41 -14.69 2.70
C THR A 141 19.52 -13.66 3.83
N TRP A 142 18.44 -12.91 4.03
CA TRP A 142 18.41 -11.84 5.02
C TRP A 142 18.18 -12.38 6.43
N THR A 143 19.01 -11.89 7.37
CA THR A 143 18.85 -12.15 8.79
C THR A 143 17.63 -11.38 9.34
N ASP A 144 17.22 -11.71 10.56
CA ASP A 144 16.14 -10.96 11.21
C ASP A 144 16.54 -9.53 11.57
N ALA A 145 17.83 -9.27 11.77
CA ALA A 145 18.35 -7.92 11.96
C ALA A 145 18.19 -7.08 10.69
N ASP A 146 18.55 -7.61 9.53
CA ASP A 146 18.42 -6.93 8.23
C ASP A 146 16.96 -6.57 7.95
N LYS A 147 16.06 -7.54 8.19
CA LYS A 147 14.60 -7.33 8.06
C LYS A 147 14.08 -6.26 9.00
N ARG A 148 14.58 -6.18 10.24
CA ARG A 148 14.18 -5.13 11.20
C ARG A 148 14.63 -3.76 10.73
N TRP A 149 15.86 -3.63 10.23
CA TRP A 149 16.36 -2.36 9.71
C TRP A 149 15.62 -1.90 8.46
N LEU A 150 15.36 -2.79 7.52
CA LEU A 150 14.54 -2.48 6.34
C LEU A 150 13.10 -2.14 6.72
N ARG A 151 12.51 -2.86 7.69
CA ARG A 151 11.20 -2.49 8.22
C ARG A 151 11.23 -1.09 8.80
N LEU A 152 12.19 -0.77 9.66
CA LEU A 152 12.31 0.56 10.22
C LEU A 152 12.45 1.62 9.11
N ALA A 153 13.26 1.38 8.08
CA ALA A 153 13.38 2.27 6.92
C ALA A 153 12.07 2.51 6.17
N CYS A 154 11.20 1.49 6.04
CA CYS A 154 9.86 1.65 5.47
C CYS A 154 8.90 2.44 6.38
N PHE A 155 9.04 2.33 7.70
CA PHE A 155 8.14 2.93 8.68
C PHE A 155 8.54 4.34 9.16
N VAL A 156 9.80 4.74 9.03
CA VAL A 156 10.26 6.12 9.30
C VAL A 156 9.43 7.18 8.56
N PRO A 157 9.15 7.07 7.24
CA PRO A 157 8.28 8.04 6.56
C PRO A 157 6.83 8.02 7.06
N PHE A 158 6.32 6.88 7.53
CA PHE A 158 5.03 6.84 8.23
C PHE A 158 5.07 7.63 9.54
N LEU A 159 6.13 7.48 10.35
CA LEU A 159 6.27 8.20 11.61
C LEU A 159 6.34 9.72 11.38
N HIS A 160 6.99 10.17 10.31
CA HIS A 160 6.96 11.56 9.89
C HIS A 160 5.52 12.05 9.66
N VAL A 161 4.75 11.34 8.82
CA VAL A 161 3.34 11.69 8.53
C VAL A 161 2.48 11.65 9.80
N PHE A 162 2.69 10.64 10.65
CA PHE A 162 1.99 10.50 11.93
C PHE A 162 2.17 11.73 12.83
N LEU A 163 3.33 12.39 12.80
CA LEU A 163 3.57 13.62 13.56
C LEU A 163 3.09 14.89 12.84
N ALA A 164 2.98 14.86 11.51
CA ALA A 164 2.77 16.05 10.69
C ALA A 164 1.33 16.26 10.20
N VAL A 165 0.53 15.20 10.07
CA VAL A 165 -0.84 15.29 9.50
C VAL A 165 -1.83 15.86 10.52
N GLY A 166 -2.62 16.85 10.09
CA GLY A 166 -3.66 17.46 10.93
C GLY A 166 -4.92 16.60 11.03
N GLY A 167 -5.55 16.56 12.21
CA GLY A 167 -6.81 15.82 12.45
C GLY A 167 -6.72 14.28 12.37
N ALA A 168 -5.51 13.76 12.17
CA ALA A 168 -5.16 12.34 12.17
C ALA A 168 -3.78 12.18 12.83
N GLY A 169 -3.21 10.99 12.84
CA GLY A 169 -1.90 10.74 13.45
C GLY A 169 -1.89 11.05 14.95
N ILE A 170 -0.88 11.79 15.40
CA ILE A 170 -0.73 12.16 16.81
C ILE A 170 -1.84 13.12 17.29
N GLU A 171 -2.36 13.99 16.41
CA GLU A 171 -3.45 14.92 16.77
C GLU A 171 -4.78 14.22 17.05
N TRP A 172 -4.96 13.00 16.55
CA TRP A 172 -6.11 12.17 16.88
C TRP A 172 -6.03 11.60 18.31
N LEU A 173 -4.82 11.35 18.81
CA LEU A 173 -4.60 10.66 20.09
C LEU A 173 -4.28 11.61 21.25
N VAL A 174 -3.70 12.78 20.95
CA VAL A 174 -3.23 13.72 21.96
C VAL A 174 -4.08 15.00 21.91
N PRO A 175 -4.58 15.50 23.05
CA PRO A 175 -5.35 16.74 23.09
C PRO A 175 -4.60 17.92 22.48
N ALA A 176 -5.29 18.72 21.67
CA ALA A 176 -4.69 19.89 21.01
C ALA A 176 -4.05 20.88 21.99
N ALA A 177 -4.59 21.01 23.21
CA ALA A 177 -4.02 21.87 24.26
C ALA A 177 -2.60 21.44 24.68
N VAL A 178 -2.29 20.14 24.63
CA VAL A 178 -0.94 19.62 24.91
C VAL A 178 -0.02 19.87 23.73
N LEU A 179 -0.48 19.57 22.50
CA LEU A 179 0.33 19.72 21.30
C LEU A 179 0.68 21.18 20.95
N ARG A 180 -0.12 22.14 21.41
CA ARG A 180 0.12 23.59 21.24
C ARG A 180 1.02 24.20 22.32
N GLN A 181 1.46 23.43 23.31
CA GLN A 181 2.47 23.93 24.25
C GLN A 181 3.79 24.14 23.50
N PRO A 182 4.50 25.27 23.67
CA PRO A 182 5.69 25.57 22.88
C PRO A 182 6.75 24.46 22.90
N ALA A 183 6.95 23.81 24.05
CA ALA A 183 7.89 22.69 24.19
C ALA A 183 7.45 21.45 23.42
N ALA A 184 6.15 21.10 23.45
CA ALA A 184 5.60 19.96 22.73
C ALA A 184 5.62 20.18 21.21
N GLU A 185 5.29 21.41 20.77
CA GLU A 185 5.34 21.80 19.37
C GLU A 185 6.78 21.74 18.84
N ALA A 186 7.75 22.29 19.58
CA ALA A 186 9.17 22.23 19.22
C ALA A 186 9.72 20.80 19.18
N ALA A 187 9.33 19.95 20.15
CA ALA A 187 9.72 18.54 20.15
C ALA A 187 9.12 17.79 18.95
N ARG A 188 7.84 18.03 18.65
CA ARG A 188 7.13 17.41 17.51
C ARG A 188 7.72 17.84 16.18
N SER A 189 7.98 19.13 15.98
CA SER A 189 8.57 19.65 14.74
C SER A 189 10.00 19.14 14.55
N GLY A 190 10.84 19.22 15.59
CA GLY A 190 12.20 18.68 15.54
C GLY A 190 12.25 17.18 15.26
N ALA A 191 11.36 16.39 15.87
CA ALA A 191 11.24 14.96 15.58
C ALA A 191 10.76 14.71 14.13
N SER A 192 9.78 15.47 13.66
CA SER A 192 9.27 15.38 12.29
C SER A 192 10.35 15.69 11.25
N ASP A 193 11.17 16.71 11.48
CA ASP A 193 12.28 17.09 10.60
C ASP A 193 13.39 16.03 10.57
N ALA A 194 13.74 15.47 11.74
CA ALA A 194 14.68 14.36 11.82
C ALA A 194 14.18 13.13 11.04
N LEU A 195 12.90 12.75 11.22
CA LEU A 195 12.29 11.63 10.51
C LEU A 195 12.20 11.88 9.00
N ARG A 196 11.98 13.12 8.57
CA ARG A 196 12.03 13.50 7.15
C ARG A 196 13.40 13.22 6.53
N VAL A 197 14.49 13.60 7.20
CA VAL A 197 15.86 13.30 6.73
C VAL A 197 16.12 11.79 6.74
N LEU A 198 15.78 11.12 7.83
CA LEU A 198 15.99 9.68 7.99
C LEU A 198 15.23 8.85 6.96
N SER A 199 14.06 9.32 6.49
CA SER A 199 13.25 8.65 5.47
C SER A 199 14.00 8.41 4.16
N PHE A 200 15.00 9.22 3.83
CA PHE A 200 15.82 9.07 2.63
C PHE A 200 17.23 8.56 2.94
N LEU A 201 17.81 8.99 4.05
CA LEU A 201 19.16 8.57 4.44
C LEU A 201 19.20 7.08 4.79
N MET A 202 18.22 6.58 5.56
CA MET A 202 18.25 5.22 6.07
C MET A 202 18.15 4.14 4.97
N PRO A 203 17.22 4.21 3.99
CA PRO A 203 17.21 3.25 2.88
C PRO A 203 18.52 3.26 2.08
N ALA A 204 19.10 4.44 1.85
CA ALA A 204 20.37 4.58 1.14
C ALA A 204 21.53 3.93 1.90
N LEU A 205 21.63 4.17 3.21
CA LEU A 205 22.67 3.57 4.05
C LEU A 205 22.54 2.04 4.12
N ILE A 206 21.32 1.51 4.27
CA ILE A 206 21.05 0.07 4.25
C ILE A 206 21.47 -0.51 2.89
N PHE A 207 21.07 0.12 1.78
CA PHE A 207 21.45 -0.33 0.45
C PHE A 207 22.97 -0.38 0.28
N LEU A 208 23.67 0.70 0.61
CA LEU A 208 25.14 0.77 0.51
C LEU A 208 25.84 -0.25 1.41
N HIS A 209 25.31 -0.50 2.61
CA HIS A 209 25.82 -1.54 3.51
C HIS A 209 25.71 -2.93 2.87
N HIS A 210 24.57 -3.23 2.26
CA HIS A 210 24.28 -4.53 1.63
C HIS A 210 24.83 -4.68 0.20
N GLN A 211 25.49 -3.66 -0.37
CA GLN A 211 26.23 -3.82 -1.63
C GLN A 211 27.69 -4.27 -1.42
N ARG A 212 28.15 -4.38 -0.17
CA ARG A 212 29.52 -4.81 0.17
C ARG A 212 29.70 -6.31 -0.05
N GLU A 213 30.91 -6.73 -0.43
CA GLU A 213 31.23 -8.15 -0.59
C GLU A 213 31.01 -8.93 0.71
N GLY A 214 30.52 -10.17 0.60
CA GLY A 214 30.21 -11.03 1.75
C GLY A 214 28.86 -10.76 2.43
N GLN A 215 28.12 -9.71 2.04
CA GLN A 215 26.79 -9.42 2.57
C GLN A 215 25.67 -9.93 1.66
N SER A 216 24.53 -10.26 2.27
CA SER A 216 23.28 -10.52 1.53
C SER A 216 22.82 -9.24 0.84
N ARG A 217 22.67 -9.27 -0.48
CA ARG A 217 22.38 -8.06 -1.27
C ARG A 217 20.95 -7.55 -1.06
N LEU A 218 20.80 -6.23 -1.05
CA LEU A 218 19.50 -5.56 -1.23
C LEU A 218 19.30 -5.29 -2.73
N PRO A 219 18.29 -5.90 -3.39
CA PRO A 219 18.02 -5.62 -4.79
C PRO A 219 17.63 -4.16 -5.01
N LEU A 220 18.07 -3.57 -6.12
CA LEU A 220 17.80 -2.17 -6.48
C LEU A 220 16.30 -1.87 -6.54
N ILE A 221 15.48 -2.80 -7.04
CA ILE A 221 14.02 -2.64 -7.01
C ILE A 221 13.46 -2.54 -5.59
N SER A 222 14.07 -3.22 -4.61
CA SER A 222 13.65 -3.09 -3.20
C SER A 222 13.98 -1.71 -2.67
N LEU A 223 15.15 -1.16 -2.99
CA LEU A 223 15.46 0.24 -2.68
C LEU A 223 14.46 1.20 -3.33
N LEU A 224 14.13 1.00 -4.62
CA LEU A 224 13.17 1.82 -5.34
C LEU A 224 11.78 1.80 -4.68
N ILE A 225 11.31 0.65 -4.20
CA ILE A 225 10.04 0.53 -3.46
C ILE A 225 10.09 1.39 -2.18
N VAL A 226 11.15 1.26 -1.39
CA VAL A 226 11.28 2.01 -0.13
C VAL A 226 11.39 3.51 -0.38
N LEU A 227 12.18 3.92 -1.37
CA LEU A 227 12.31 5.34 -1.75
C LEU A 227 11.02 5.91 -2.31
N SER A 228 10.26 5.14 -3.10
CA SER A 228 8.94 5.57 -3.59
C SER A 228 7.98 5.84 -2.43
N ASN A 229 7.94 4.95 -1.44
CA ASN A 229 7.19 5.16 -0.20
C ASN A 229 7.63 6.42 0.56
N SER A 230 8.95 6.68 0.67
CA SER A 230 9.45 7.92 1.28
C SER A 230 9.03 9.17 0.51
N VAL A 231 9.08 9.16 -0.83
CA VAL A 231 8.61 10.28 -1.66
C VAL A 231 7.11 10.51 -1.46
N TRP A 232 6.30 9.45 -1.45
CA TRP A 232 4.86 9.54 -1.28
C TRP A 232 4.46 10.12 0.08
N LEU A 233 5.10 9.68 1.15
CA LEU A 233 4.72 10.09 2.50
C LEU A 233 5.36 11.41 2.93
N VAL A 234 6.60 11.68 2.51
CA VAL A 234 7.37 12.84 2.96
C VAL A 234 7.44 13.93 1.89
N GLY A 235 7.76 13.57 0.65
CA GLY A 235 7.94 14.54 -0.43
C GLY A 235 6.65 15.24 -0.84
N LEU A 236 5.54 14.52 -0.72
CA LEU A 236 4.21 14.99 -1.10
C LEU A 236 3.38 15.53 0.07
N ALA A 237 3.73 15.14 1.30
CA ALA A 237 3.22 15.64 2.59
C ALA A 237 1.68 15.82 2.68
N TYR A 238 0.90 15.02 1.92
CA TYR A 238 -0.57 15.12 1.87
C TYR A 238 -1.09 16.53 1.54
N THR A 239 -0.28 17.32 0.80
CA THR A 239 -0.49 18.77 0.64
C THR A 239 -1.67 19.16 -0.23
N THR A 240 -2.12 18.28 -1.14
CA THR A 240 -3.28 18.52 -1.99
C THR A 240 -4.07 17.25 -2.23
N SER A 241 -5.38 17.38 -2.50
CA SER A 241 -6.24 16.24 -2.85
C SER A 241 -5.75 15.48 -4.08
N LEU A 242 -5.18 16.17 -5.07
CA LEU A 242 -4.60 15.54 -6.25
C LEU A 242 -3.39 14.69 -5.88
N THR A 243 -2.53 15.22 -5.02
CA THR A 243 -1.35 14.51 -4.53
C THR A 243 -1.72 13.25 -3.76
N ILE A 244 -2.73 13.33 -2.89
CA ILE A 244 -3.26 12.17 -2.16
C ILE A 244 -3.81 11.13 -3.14
N ALA A 245 -4.54 11.58 -4.16
CA ALA A 245 -5.10 10.68 -5.17
C ALA A 245 -4.02 10.00 -6.03
N VAL A 246 -2.94 10.70 -6.38
CA VAL A 246 -1.80 10.09 -7.09
C VAL A 246 -1.16 9.01 -6.24
N ILE A 247 -0.94 9.25 -4.94
CA ILE A 247 -0.41 8.24 -4.01
C ILE A 247 -1.33 7.02 -3.97
N THR A 248 -2.64 7.22 -3.77
CA THR A 248 -3.59 6.11 -3.66
C THR A 248 -3.70 5.31 -4.95
N ILE A 249 -3.69 5.97 -6.12
CA ILE A 249 -3.69 5.32 -7.44
C ILE A 249 -2.46 4.42 -7.59
N PHE A 250 -1.26 4.95 -7.38
CA PHE A 250 -0.03 4.19 -7.60
C PHE A 250 0.20 3.11 -6.55
N HIS A 251 -0.18 3.36 -5.30
CA HIS A 251 -0.22 2.35 -4.25
C HIS A 251 -1.14 1.18 -4.63
N GLY A 252 -2.36 1.49 -5.08
CA GLY A 252 -3.31 0.47 -5.52
C GLY A 252 -2.83 -0.29 -6.76
N LEU A 253 -2.19 0.38 -7.72
CA LEU A 253 -1.61 -0.27 -8.91
C LEU A 253 -0.47 -1.24 -8.56
N GLN A 254 0.44 -0.85 -7.67
CA GLN A 254 1.52 -1.73 -7.18
C GLN A 254 0.95 -3.04 -6.63
N TYR A 255 -0.04 -2.90 -5.75
CA TYR A 255 -0.62 -4.03 -5.08
C TYR A 255 -1.45 -4.89 -6.03
N LEU A 256 -2.28 -4.27 -6.88
CA LEU A 256 -3.12 -4.99 -7.82
C LEU A 256 -2.28 -5.80 -8.82
N ALA A 257 -1.12 -5.28 -9.23
CA ALA A 257 -0.16 -6.04 -10.03
C ALA A 257 0.30 -7.31 -9.31
N ILE A 258 0.71 -7.19 -8.04
CA ILE A 258 1.20 -8.31 -7.22
C ILE A 258 0.08 -9.31 -6.92
N LEU A 259 -1.12 -8.85 -6.56
CA LEU A 259 -2.29 -9.73 -6.42
C LEU A 259 -2.56 -10.54 -7.69
N THR A 260 -2.58 -9.86 -8.84
CA THR A 260 -2.90 -10.49 -10.12
C THR A 260 -1.85 -11.53 -10.48
N ILE A 261 -0.55 -11.22 -10.29
CA ILE A 261 0.55 -12.16 -10.50
C ILE A 261 0.36 -13.43 -9.68
N PHE A 262 0.07 -13.28 -8.39
CA PHE A 262 -0.11 -14.43 -7.50
C PHE A 262 -1.35 -15.23 -7.87
N HIS A 263 -2.48 -14.56 -8.10
CA HIS A 263 -3.73 -15.21 -8.51
C HIS A 263 -3.55 -16.03 -9.79
N VAL A 264 -2.96 -15.44 -10.82
CA VAL A 264 -2.71 -16.10 -12.11
C VAL A 264 -1.79 -17.30 -11.92
N LYS A 265 -0.68 -17.15 -11.19
CA LYS A 265 0.26 -18.25 -10.95
C LYS A 265 -0.36 -19.39 -10.15
N GLU A 266 -1.22 -19.10 -9.18
CA GLU A 266 -1.97 -20.11 -8.43
C GLU A 266 -2.97 -20.85 -9.32
N ARG A 267 -3.73 -20.12 -10.16
CA ARG A 267 -4.74 -20.71 -11.06
C ARG A 267 -4.14 -21.55 -12.18
N VAL A 268 -3.05 -21.09 -12.80
CA VAL A 268 -2.34 -21.85 -13.85
C VAL A 268 -1.72 -23.14 -13.31
N ARG A 269 -1.32 -23.17 -12.03
CA ARG A 269 -0.78 -24.37 -11.36
C ARG A 269 -1.86 -25.33 -10.86
N ALA A 270 -3.11 -24.91 -10.78
CA ALA A 270 -4.20 -25.76 -10.31
C ALA A 270 -4.53 -26.85 -11.35
N PRO A 271 -5.08 -28.01 -10.95
CA PRO A 271 -5.44 -29.08 -11.88
C PRO A 271 -6.39 -28.65 -13.01
N GLU A 272 -7.23 -27.64 -12.75
CA GLU A 272 -8.19 -27.06 -13.70
C GLU A 272 -7.60 -25.89 -14.53
N GLY A 273 -6.29 -25.64 -14.44
CA GLY A 273 -5.56 -24.51 -15.04
C GLY A 273 -5.42 -24.55 -16.57
N ALA A 274 -6.33 -25.22 -17.28
CA ALA A 274 -6.25 -25.38 -18.74
C ALA A 274 -6.46 -24.08 -19.53
N ARG A 275 -6.93 -23.01 -18.88
CA ARG A 275 -7.16 -21.71 -19.52
C ARG A 275 -5.87 -20.89 -19.59
N PRO A 276 -5.72 -20.02 -20.62
CA PRO A 276 -4.53 -19.19 -20.73
C PRO A 276 -4.45 -18.16 -19.60
N TRP A 277 -3.24 -17.80 -19.19
CA TRP A 277 -2.96 -16.93 -18.05
C TRP A 277 -3.72 -15.57 -18.10
N TRP A 278 -3.87 -15.00 -19.30
CA TRP A 278 -4.53 -13.70 -19.49
C TRP A 278 -6.02 -13.77 -19.15
N SER A 279 -6.66 -14.94 -19.35
CA SER A 279 -8.08 -15.11 -19.02
C SER A 279 -8.31 -15.10 -17.51
N HIS A 280 -7.40 -15.70 -16.75
CA HIS A 280 -7.41 -15.64 -15.28
C HIS A 280 -7.15 -14.21 -14.78
N ALA A 281 -6.20 -13.50 -15.40
CA ALA A 281 -5.90 -12.12 -15.06
C ALA A 281 -7.11 -11.20 -15.30
N LEU A 282 -7.72 -11.30 -16.49
CA LEU A 282 -8.88 -10.49 -16.87
C LEU A 282 -10.08 -10.78 -15.99
N ALA A 283 -10.42 -12.07 -15.78
CA ALA A 283 -11.54 -12.45 -14.92
C ALA A 283 -11.36 -11.94 -13.48
N PHE A 284 -10.15 -12.07 -12.93
CA PHE A 284 -9.82 -11.54 -11.61
C PHE A 284 -9.98 -10.02 -11.57
N TYR A 285 -9.38 -9.29 -12.51
CA TYR A 285 -9.46 -7.83 -12.56
C TYR A 285 -10.90 -7.32 -12.73
N LEU A 286 -11.71 -7.95 -13.59
CA LEU A 286 -13.12 -7.59 -13.77
C LEU A 286 -13.95 -7.86 -12.51
N ALA A 287 -13.69 -8.95 -11.78
CA ALA A 287 -14.35 -9.22 -10.51
C ALA A 287 -13.98 -8.16 -9.46
N CYS A 288 -12.70 -7.78 -9.39
CA CYS A 288 -12.22 -6.69 -8.53
C CYS A 288 -12.87 -5.34 -8.90
N LEU A 289 -12.95 -5.02 -10.18
CA LEU A 289 -13.54 -3.78 -10.67
C LEU A 289 -15.04 -3.71 -10.37
N ALA A 290 -15.78 -4.79 -10.63
CA ALA A 290 -17.21 -4.87 -10.36
C ALA A 290 -17.49 -4.72 -8.85
N LEU A 291 -16.77 -5.46 -8.00
CA LEU A 291 -16.92 -5.35 -6.56
C LEU A 291 -16.49 -3.97 -6.04
N GLY A 292 -15.39 -3.41 -6.56
CA GLY A 292 -14.92 -2.07 -6.23
C GLY A 292 -15.95 -1.00 -6.59
N TYR A 293 -16.59 -1.11 -7.76
CA TYR A 293 -17.67 -0.21 -8.16
C TYR A 293 -18.87 -0.31 -7.20
N VAL A 294 -19.31 -1.52 -6.86
CA VAL A 294 -20.42 -1.72 -5.91
C VAL A 294 -20.08 -1.12 -4.56
N LEU A 295 -18.89 -1.39 -4.01
CA LEU A 295 -18.51 -0.93 -2.68
C LEU A 295 -18.33 0.59 -2.58
N PHE A 296 -17.70 1.23 -3.58
CA PHE A 296 -17.33 2.64 -3.50
C PHE A 296 -18.33 3.59 -4.16
N GLN A 297 -19.06 3.13 -5.19
CA GLN A 297 -19.98 3.97 -5.96
C GLN A 297 -21.44 3.68 -5.66
N VAL A 298 -21.82 2.43 -5.38
CA VAL A 298 -23.23 2.06 -5.16
C VAL A 298 -23.58 2.06 -3.67
N TRP A 299 -22.75 1.45 -2.83
CA TRP A 299 -23.03 1.24 -1.41
C TRP A 299 -23.32 2.53 -0.61
N PRO A 300 -22.61 3.66 -0.81
CA PRO A 300 -22.96 4.91 -0.13
C PRO A 300 -24.42 5.34 -0.34
N TYR A 301 -24.98 5.11 -1.54
CA TYR A 301 -26.37 5.48 -1.82
C TYR A 301 -27.38 4.62 -1.08
N ALA A 302 -27.03 3.42 -0.62
CA ALA A 302 -27.90 2.63 0.24
C ALA A 302 -28.21 3.38 1.56
N TYR A 303 -27.20 4.02 2.15
CA TYR A 303 -27.40 4.85 3.36
C TYR A 303 -28.16 6.14 3.05
N VAL A 304 -27.91 6.77 1.90
CA VAL A 304 -28.67 7.94 1.47
C VAL A 304 -30.16 7.60 1.31
N LEU A 305 -30.48 6.45 0.72
CA LEU A 305 -31.86 5.97 0.58
C LEU A 305 -32.52 5.65 1.94
N LEU A 306 -31.73 5.34 2.97
CA LEU A 306 -32.20 5.17 4.34
C LEU A 306 -32.36 6.50 5.09
N GLY A 307 -32.11 7.64 4.44
CA GLY A 307 -32.30 8.99 5.00
C GLY A 307 -31.07 9.60 5.66
N PHE A 308 -29.88 8.99 5.51
CA PHE A 308 -28.63 9.57 6.02
C PHE A 308 -28.04 10.62 5.07
N GLY A 309 -27.19 11.49 5.61
CA GLY A 309 -26.51 12.54 4.84
C GLY A 309 -25.56 11.96 3.78
N PHE A 310 -25.50 12.61 2.62
CA PHE A 310 -24.67 12.17 1.49
C PHE A 310 -23.17 12.18 1.82
N ALA A 311 -22.68 13.27 2.42
CA ALA A 311 -21.27 13.43 2.72
C ALA A 311 -20.79 12.38 3.73
N GLU A 312 -21.54 12.17 4.81
CA GLU A 312 -21.27 11.18 5.84
C GLU A 312 -21.30 9.76 5.25
N SER A 313 -22.31 9.46 4.43
CA SER A 313 -22.44 8.16 3.78
C SER A 313 -21.23 7.85 2.89
N VAL A 314 -20.79 8.80 2.05
CA VAL A 314 -19.63 8.59 1.17
C VAL A 314 -18.34 8.46 1.97
N LEU A 315 -18.05 9.42 2.86
CA LEU A 315 -16.77 9.47 3.58
C LEU A 315 -16.60 8.27 4.53
N LEU A 316 -17.64 7.92 5.29
CA LEU A 316 -17.57 6.86 6.28
C LEU A 316 -17.61 5.46 5.65
N VAL A 317 -18.31 5.28 4.52
CA VAL A 317 -18.22 4.03 3.74
C VAL A 317 -16.80 3.83 3.23
N ILE A 318 -16.17 4.87 2.66
CA ILE A 318 -14.77 4.82 2.22
C ILE A 318 -13.87 4.45 3.40
N ALA A 319 -14.01 5.12 4.54
CA ALA A 319 -13.19 4.85 5.73
C ALA A 319 -13.35 3.40 6.23
N ALA A 320 -14.59 2.90 6.32
CA ALA A 320 -14.86 1.53 6.77
C ALA A 320 -14.26 0.49 5.82
N ILE A 321 -14.40 0.66 4.50
CA ILE A 321 -13.81 -0.25 3.51
C ILE A 321 -12.29 -0.25 3.62
N ASN A 322 -11.67 0.92 3.79
CA ASN A 322 -10.22 1.03 3.95
C ASN A 322 -9.72 0.29 5.20
N VAL A 323 -10.35 0.54 6.36
CA VAL A 323 -9.99 -0.12 7.62
C VAL A 323 -10.19 -1.63 7.52
N HIS A 324 -11.30 -2.09 6.93
CA HIS A 324 -11.55 -3.50 6.66
C HIS A 324 -10.44 -4.11 5.81
N HIS A 325 -10.09 -3.45 4.71
CA HIS A 325 -9.03 -3.89 3.81
C HIS A 325 -7.67 -3.97 4.50
N PHE A 326 -7.28 -2.99 5.32
CA PHE A 326 -6.01 -3.04 6.06
C PHE A 326 -5.89 -4.28 6.93
N VAL A 327 -7.01 -4.68 7.56
CA VAL A 327 -7.08 -5.91 8.34
C VAL A 327 -6.93 -7.11 7.42
N VAL A 328 -7.74 -7.26 6.36
CA VAL A 328 -7.67 -8.41 5.45
C VAL A 328 -6.26 -8.60 4.87
N ASP A 329 -5.64 -7.51 4.43
CA ASP A 329 -4.28 -7.48 3.86
C ASP A 329 -3.21 -8.02 4.81
N ALA A 330 -3.29 -7.61 6.07
CA ALA A 330 -2.34 -8.06 7.11
C ALA A 330 -2.40 -9.57 7.37
N PHE A 331 -3.45 -10.27 6.91
CA PHE A 331 -3.58 -11.71 7.03
C PHE A 331 -3.26 -12.45 5.73
N ILE A 332 -3.75 -11.98 4.57
CA ILE A 332 -3.57 -12.71 3.30
C ILE A 332 -2.10 -12.78 2.84
N TRP A 333 -1.27 -11.83 3.26
CA TRP A 333 0.15 -11.75 2.87
C TRP A 333 1.14 -12.26 3.90
N ARG A 334 0.67 -12.83 5.02
CA ARG A 334 1.59 -13.48 5.95
C ARG A 334 2.27 -14.64 5.24
N LEU A 335 3.55 -14.45 4.90
CA LEU A 335 4.38 -15.48 4.28
C LEU A 335 4.56 -16.64 5.25
N ARG A 336 3.77 -17.70 5.03
CA ARG A 336 3.95 -19.02 5.65
C ARG A 336 4.59 -19.92 4.58
N LYS A 337 4.94 -21.17 4.93
CA LYS A 337 5.29 -22.17 3.92
C LYS A 337 4.01 -22.59 3.16
N ASP A 338 3.42 -21.65 2.42
CA ASP A 338 2.15 -21.77 1.72
C ASP A 338 2.31 -21.38 0.23
N SER A 339 1.20 -21.27 -0.49
CA SER A 339 1.18 -20.94 -1.92
C SER A 339 1.91 -19.62 -2.24
N ASN A 340 1.87 -18.64 -1.34
CA ASN A 340 2.55 -17.37 -1.52
C ASN A 340 4.07 -17.56 -1.57
N TYR A 341 4.62 -18.34 -0.64
CA TYR A 341 6.05 -18.63 -0.63
C TYR A 341 6.49 -19.34 -1.93
N ALA A 342 5.70 -20.31 -2.40
CA ALA A 342 5.96 -21.03 -3.65
C ALA A 342 5.89 -20.14 -4.91
N VAL A 343 5.16 -19.02 -4.86
CA VAL A 343 5.14 -18.03 -5.96
C VAL A 343 6.37 -17.14 -5.92
N VAL A 344 6.78 -16.69 -4.73
CA VAL A 344 7.96 -15.84 -4.53
C VAL A 344 9.25 -16.57 -4.89
N SER A 345 9.39 -17.81 -4.40
CA SER A 345 10.61 -18.62 -4.58
C SER A 345 10.73 -19.27 -5.96
N ALA A 346 9.65 -19.30 -6.74
CA ALA A 346 9.69 -19.89 -8.06
C ALA A 346 10.64 -19.11 -8.98
N GLN A 347 11.56 -19.84 -9.59
CA GLN A 347 12.40 -19.30 -10.66
C GLN A 347 11.50 -18.77 -11.80
N PRO A 348 11.93 -17.73 -12.53
CA PRO A 348 11.25 -17.35 -13.77
C PRO A 348 11.13 -18.59 -14.64
N ALA A 349 9.93 -18.88 -15.14
CA ALA A 349 9.83 -19.82 -16.24
C ALA A 349 10.71 -19.24 -17.35
N VAL A 350 11.70 -20.00 -17.79
CA VAL A 350 12.49 -19.65 -18.97
C VAL A 350 11.48 -19.55 -20.09
N SER A 351 11.18 -18.32 -20.52
CA SER A 351 10.27 -18.02 -21.62
C SER A 351 10.90 -18.43 -22.93
#